data_AF-A0A7W1N7V0-F1
#
_entry.id   AF-A0A7W1N7V0-F1
#
_cell.length_a   1.000
_cell.length_b   1.000
_cell.length_c   1.000
_cell.angle_alpha   90.00
_cell.angle_beta   90.00
_cell.angle_gamma   90.00
#
_symmetry.space_group_name_H-M   'P 1'
#
loop_
_entity.id
_entity.type
_entity.pdbx_description
1 polymer ?
#
loop_
_entity_poly.entity_id
_entity_poly.type
_entity_poly.pdbx_seq_one_letter_code
_entity_poly.pdbx_strand_id
1 'polypeptide(L)'
;QIINNNPKALGVFGVCDQDLAALAKLKKDAPNSSWLVGTTAGADDPSSIPLLKSGALVGAVSQRGYVQGYVGMRLLIDIRTKGRAVTKGWINSGFDMIRQDNVDAFAAVLSSSDAGKQYYKNVISALIANPNAATKTPMSLYLTSANEPNPTP
;
A
#
# COMPACT_ATOMS: atom_id res chain seq x y z
N GLN A 1 -0.66 -10.03 -26.25
CA GLN A 1 0.58 -10.15 -27.04
C GLN A 1 1.79 -10.47 -26.17
N ILE A 2 2.08 -9.72 -25.10
CA ILE A 2 3.26 -9.95 -24.23
C ILE A 2 3.28 -11.38 -23.63
N ILE A 3 2.17 -11.85 -23.05
CA ILE A 3 2.12 -13.19 -22.42
C ILE A 3 2.31 -14.31 -23.45
N ASN A 4 1.65 -14.22 -24.60
CA ASN A 4 1.77 -15.22 -25.67
C ASN A 4 3.20 -15.30 -26.23
N ASN A 5 3.93 -14.18 -26.22
CA ASN A 5 5.33 -14.13 -26.65
C ASN A 5 6.31 -14.55 -25.55
N ASN A 6 5.84 -14.78 -24.33
CA ASN A 6 6.65 -15.14 -23.17
C ASN A 6 6.05 -16.36 -22.44
N PRO A 7 6.00 -17.55 -23.09
CA PRO A 7 5.31 -18.73 -22.55
C PRO A 7 5.92 -19.29 -21.27
N LYS A 8 7.16 -18.89 -20.93
CA LYS A 8 7.86 -19.28 -19.70
C LYS A 8 7.67 -18.28 -18.55
N ALA A 9 6.92 -17.21 -18.74
CA ALA A 9 6.68 -16.23 -17.69
C ALA A 9 5.95 -16.90 -16.50
N LEU A 10 6.52 -16.75 -15.30
CA LEU A 10 5.92 -17.25 -14.06
C LEU A 10 4.94 -16.27 -13.43
N GLY A 11 5.05 -14.98 -13.78
CA GLY A 11 4.17 -13.95 -13.28
C GLY A 11 4.36 -12.61 -13.98
N VAL A 12 3.41 -11.72 -13.73
CA VAL A 12 3.42 -10.32 -14.14
C VAL A 12 3.16 -9.48 -12.90
N PHE A 13 3.88 -8.37 -12.76
CA PHE A 13 3.64 -7.43 -11.68
C PHE A 13 3.44 -6.02 -12.21
N GLY A 14 2.43 -5.34 -11.68
CA GLY A 14 2.27 -3.90 -11.84
C GLY A 14 3.12 -3.15 -10.81
N VAL A 15 3.56 -1.96 -11.18
CA VAL A 15 4.33 -1.09 -10.30
C VAL A 15 3.44 -0.06 -9.60
N CYS A 16 2.27 0.23 -10.17
CA CYS A 16 1.36 1.24 -9.66
C CYS A 16 -0.13 0.81 -9.81
N ASP A 17 -1.03 1.57 -9.19
CA ASP A 17 -2.47 1.36 -9.23
C ASP A 17 -3.05 1.43 -10.64
N GLN A 18 -2.47 2.22 -11.54
CA GLN A 18 -2.93 2.33 -12.94
C GLN A 18 -2.76 1.02 -13.72
N ASP A 19 -1.88 0.12 -13.26
CA ASP A 19 -1.67 -1.18 -13.92
C ASP A 19 -2.83 -2.15 -13.66
N LEU A 20 -3.65 -1.93 -12.61
CA LEU A 20 -4.71 -2.86 -12.19
C LEU A 20 -5.67 -3.23 -13.32
N ALA A 21 -6.07 -2.26 -14.14
CA ALA A 21 -6.97 -2.51 -15.26
C ALA A 21 -6.34 -3.41 -16.34
N ALA A 22 -5.05 -3.20 -16.64
CA ALA A 22 -4.31 -4.02 -17.58
C ALA A 22 -4.09 -5.44 -17.03
N LEU A 23 -3.73 -5.56 -15.75
CA LEU A 23 -3.55 -6.83 -15.06
C LEU A 23 -4.86 -7.65 -14.99
N ALA A 24 -5.98 -6.98 -14.68
CA ALA A 24 -7.31 -7.60 -14.67
C ALA A 24 -7.68 -8.14 -16.06
N LYS A 25 -7.44 -7.35 -17.11
CA LYS A 25 -7.67 -7.77 -18.49
C LYS A 25 -6.80 -8.98 -18.85
N LEU A 26 -5.51 -8.97 -18.50
CA LEU A 26 -4.61 -10.10 -18.77
C LEU A 26 -5.16 -11.40 -18.17
N LYS A 27 -5.60 -11.37 -16.90
CA LYS A 27 -6.11 -12.58 -16.24
C LYS A 27 -7.43 -13.05 -16.84
N LYS A 28 -8.32 -12.11 -17.21
CA LYS A 28 -9.58 -12.41 -17.91
C LYS A 28 -9.37 -13.04 -19.29
N ASP A 29 -8.39 -12.54 -20.05
CA ASP A 29 -8.08 -13.02 -21.39
C ASP A 29 -7.36 -14.38 -21.38
N ALA A 30 -6.86 -14.81 -20.22
CA ALA A 30 -6.17 -16.10 -20.02
C ALA A 30 -6.63 -16.81 -18.73
N PRO A 31 -7.89 -17.26 -18.65
CA PRO A 31 -8.47 -17.79 -17.41
C PRO A 31 -7.78 -19.07 -16.89
N ASN A 32 -7.16 -19.85 -17.78
CA ASN A 32 -6.44 -21.08 -17.44
C ASN A 32 -4.91 -20.86 -17.27
N SER A 33 -4.47 -19.61 -17.14
CA SER A 33 -3.06 -19.29 -16.94
C SER A 33 -2.54 -19.73 -15.58
N SER A 34 -1.36 -20.36 -15.57
CA SER A 34 -0.63 -20.73 -14.35
C SER A 34 0.23 -19.60 -13.78
N TRP A 35 0.39 -18.49 -14.51
CA TRP A 35 1.20 -17.36 -14.05
C TRP A 35 0.46 -16.51 -13.00
N LEU A 36 1.26 -15.96 -12.08
CA LEU A 36 0.81 -15.13 -10.97
C LEU A 36 0.70 -13.66 -11.39
N VAL A 37 -0.14 -12.91 -10.69
CA VAL A 37 -0.33 -11.46 -10.92
C VAL A 37 -0.24 -10.75 -9.59
N GLY A 38 0.61 -9.74 -9.49
CA GLY A 38 0.70 -8.90 -8.29
C GLY A 38 0.82 -7.43 -8.65
N THR A 39 0.75 -6.58 -7.63
CA THR A 39 1.13 -5.17 -7.79
C THR A 39 1.89 -4.65 -6.58
N THR A 40 2.90 -3.81 -6.81
CA THR A 40 3.65 -3.14 -5.74
C THR A 40 2.98 -1.87 -5.25
N ALA A 41 1.85 -1.48 -5.82
CA ALA A 41 1.00 -0.39 -5.34
C ALA A 41 -0.44 -0.53 -5.87
N GLY A 42 -1.40 0.05 -5.15
CA GLY A 42 -2.81 0.08 -5.56
C GLY A 42 -3.72 -0.88 -4.80
N ALA A 43 -3.28 -1.49 -3.70
CA ALA A 43 -4.22 -2.14 -2.78
C ALA A 43 -5.27 -1.16 -2.22
N ASP A 44 -4.91 0.12 -2.14
CA ASP A 44 -5.79 1.22 -1.72
C ASP A 44 -6.87 1.57 -2.75
N ASP A 45 -6.75 1.10 -4.00
CA ASP A 45 -7.76 1.30 -5.03
C ASP A 45 -8.90 0.27 -4.82
N PRO A 46 -10.17 0.71 -4.68
CA PRO A 46 -11.30 -0.19 -4.49
C PRO A 46 -11.47 -1.24 -5.61
N SER A 47 -10.99 -0.96 -6.82
CA SER A 47 -11.02 -1.90 -7.94
C SER A 47 -10.09 -3.11 -7.75
N SER A 48 -9.10 -3.02 -6.85
CA SER A 48 -8.22 -4.15 -6.51
C SER A 48 -8.94 -5.23 -5.68
N ILE A 49 -9.94 -4.84 -4.87
CA ILE A 49 -10.67 -5.73 -3.96
C ILE A 49 -11.28 -6.95 -4.67
N PRO A 50 -12.08 -6.82 -5.74
CA PRO A 50 -12.62 -7.99 -6.45
C PRO A 50 -11.52 -8.85 -7.11
N LEU A 51 -10.40 -8.26 -7.53
CA LEU A 51 -9.29 -9.00 -8.13
C LEU A 51 -8.55 -9.86 -7.10
N LEU A 52 -8.34 -9.31 -5.89
CA LEU A 52 -7.76 -10.01 -4.75
C LEU A 52 -8.69 -11.12 -4.24
N LYS A 53 -9.99 -10.83 -4.12
CA LYS A 53 -10.99 -11.82 -3.66
C LYS A 53 -11.11 -13.02 -4.59
N SER A 54 -11.06 -12.78 -5.90
CA SER A 54 -11.14 -13.83 -6.91
C SER A 54 -9.84 -14.61 -7.09
N GLY A 55 -8.73 -14.17 -6.47
CA GLY A 55 -7.40 -14.72 -6.70
C GLY A 55 -6.81 -14.35 -8.07
N ALA A 56 -7.47 -13.48 -8.84
CA ALA A 56 -6.94 -12.95 -10.09
C ALA A 56 -5.68 -12.10 -9.85
N LEU A 57 -5.59 -11.48 -8.67
CA LEU A 57 -4.42 -10.83 -8.11
C LEU A 57 -3.99 -11.60 -6.85
N VAL A 58 -2.77 -12.14 -6.84
CA VAL A 58 -2.27 -12.95 -5.71
C VAL A 58 -1.89 -12.09 -4.51
N GLY A 59 -1.63 -10.81 -4.75
CA GLY A 59 -1.36 -9.82 -3.72
C GLY A 59 -1.17 -8.42 -4.28
N ALA A 60 -1.47 -7.43 -3.46
CA ALA A 60 -1.29 -6.02 -3.73
C ALA A 60 -0.67 -5.33 -2.53
N VAL A 61 0.15 -4.31 -2.77
CA VAL A 61 0.73 -3.50 -1.71
C VAL A 61 -0.06 -2.18 -1.58
N SER A 62 -0.42 -1.82 -0.36
CA SER A 62 -0.84 -0.47 0.02
C SER A 62 0.40 0.32 0.41
N GLN A 63 0.55 1.52 -0.14
CA GLN A 63 1.60 2.45 0.29
C GLN A 63 1.15 3.29 1.49
N ARG A 64 -0.03 2.99 2.07
CA ARG A 64 -0.68 3.73 3.14
C ARG A 64 -0.87 5.20 2.79
N GLY A 65 -1.41 5.49 1.60
CA GLY A 65 -1.61 6.86 1.11
C GLY A 65 -2.37 7.76 2.10
N TYR A 66 -3.35 7.20 2.82
CA TYR A 66 -4.05 7.88 3.91
C TYR A 66 -3.10 8.37 5.03
N VAL A 67 -2.20 7.50 5.50
CA VAL A 67 -1.24 7.81 6.57
C VAL A 67 -0.29 8.91 6.12
N GLN A 68 0.24 8.81 4.89
CA GLN A 68 1.14 9.81 4.32
C GLN A 68 0.49 11.21 4.33
N GLY A 69 -0.74 11.31 3.81
CA GLY A 69 -1.49 12.57 3.77
C GLY A 69 -1.83 13.10 5.16
N TYR A 70 -2.37 12.26 6.04
CA TYR A 70 -2.80 12.67 7.38
C TYR A 70 -1.63 13.15 8.25
N VAL A 71 -0.55 12.36 8.32
CA VAL A 71 0.63 12.70 9.14
C VAL A 71 1.29 13.96 8.60
N GLY A 72 1.47 14.08 7.28
CA GLY A 72 2.04 15.27 6.65
C GLY A 72 1.27 16.53 7.02
N MET A 73 -0.05 16.53 6.85
CA MET A 73 -0.89 17.69 7.20
C MET A 73 -0.90 17.99 8.69
N ARG A 74 -0.92 16.97 9.55
CA ARG A 74 -0.91 17.18 11.00
C ARG A 74 0.40 17.81 11.47
N LEU A 75 1.54 17.38 10.94
CA LEU A 75 2.85 17.96 11.27
C LEU A 75 2.94 19.42 10.81
N LEU A 76 2.44 19.75 9.61
CA LEU A 76 2.37 21.13 9.11
C LEU A 76 1.54 22.03 10.03
N ILE A 77 0.37 21.54 10.48
CA ILE A 77 -0.48 22.26 11.43
C ILE A 77 0.25 22.46 12.77
N ASP A 78 0.91 21.44 13.31
CA ASP A 78 1.63 21.55 14.58
C ASP A 78 2.84 22.52 14.49
N ILE A 79 3.54 22.56 13.35
CA ILE A 79 4.59 23.54 13.08
C ILE A 79 4.01 24.96 13.14
N ARG A 80 2.89 25.18 12.46
CA ARG A 80 2.27 26.52 12.38
C ARG A 80 1.62 26.97 13.69
N THR A 81 0.96 26.07 14.41
CA THR A 81 0.09 26.41 15.55
C THR A 81 0.75 26.20 16.91
N LYS A 82 1.77 25.34 17.00
CA LYS A 82 2.45 24.98 18.26
C LYS A 82 3.95 25.27 18.22
N GLY A 83 4.47 25.82 17.13
CA GLY A 83 5.91 26.09 16.97
C GLY A 83 6.77 24.82 16.95
N ARG A 84 6.19 23.67 16.58
CA ARG A 84 6.97 22.42 16.41
C ARG A 84 8.06 22.64 15.36
N ALA A 85 9.25 22.07 15.59
CA ALA A 85 10.33 22.13 14.62
C ALA A 85 10.01 21.31 13.36
N VAL A 86 10.50 21.77 12.19
CA VAL A 86 10.38 21.03 10.93
C VAL A 86 11.11 19.69 11.05
N THR A 87 10.41 18.60 10.74
CA THR A 87 11.00 17.25 10.68
C THR A 87 11.99 17.18 9.53
N LYS A 88 13.21 16.69 9.79
CA LYS A 88 14.24 16.52 8.75
C LYS A 88 14.25 15.08 8.24
N GLY A 89 14.33 14.90 6.93
CA GLY A 89 14.38 13.58 6.27
C GLY A 89 13.00 13.09 5.78
N TRP A 90 12.93 11.82 5.39
CA TRP A 90 11.71 11.19 4.86
C TRP A 90 11.04 10.34 5.93
N ILE A 91 9.78 10.62 6.23
CA ILE A 91 9.00 9.81 7.17
C ILE A 91 8.57 8.53 6.46
N ASN A 92 8.94 7.37 7.00
CA ASN A 92 8.44 6.09 6.51
C ASN A 92 7.04 5.83 7.06
N SER A 93 6.01 5.82 6.22
CA SER A 93 4.65 5.42 6.62
C SER A 93 4.47 3.91 6.73
N GLY A 94 5.42 3.13 6.21
CA GLY A 94 5.33 1.68 5.99
C GLY A 94 4.39 1.33 4.83
N PHE A 95 4.10 0.04 4.69
CA PHE A 95 3.18 -0.51 3.69
C PHE A 95 2.30 -1.62 4.27
N ASP A 96 1.23 -1.98 3.58
CA ASP A 96 0.45 -3.18 3.89
C ASP A 96 0.44 -4.16 2.72
N MET A 97 0.67 -5.44 3.01
CA MET A 97 0.52 -6.51 2.04
C MET A 97 -0.89 -7.09 2.12
N ILE A 98 -1.66 -6.89 1.05
CA ILE A 98 -3.06 -7.34 0.95
C ILE A 98 -3.13 -8.55 0.04
N ARG A 99 -3.80 -9.60 0.50
CA ARG A 99 -3.98 -10.88 -0.18
C ARG A 99 -5.39 -11.41 0.09
N GLN A 100 -5.72 -12.55 -0.49
CA GLN A 100 -7.04 -13.15 -0.35
C GLN A 100 -7.43 -13.46 1.11
N ASP A 101 -6.44 -13.71 2.00
CA ASP A 101 -6.65 -14.02 3.42
C ASP A 101 -7.05 -12.80 4.28
N ASN A 102 -6.76 -11.57 3.83
CA ASN A 102 -6.99 -10.35 4.60
C ASN A 102 -7.73 -9.24 3.83
N VAL A 103 -8.07 -9.45 2.55
CA VAL A 103 -8.72 -8.45 1.70
C VAL A 103 -10.07 -7.98 2.25
N ASP A 104 -10.84 -8.84 2.92
CA ASP A 104 -12.11 -8.45 3.52
C ASP A 104 -11.93 -7.45 4.66
N ALA A 105 -10.93 -7.68 5.52
CA ALA A 105 -10.57 -6.73 6.58
C ALA A 105 -10.09 -5.41 5.98
N PHE A 106 -9.29 -5.45 4.92
CA PHE A 106 -8.80 -4.24 4.26
C PHE A 106 -9.90 -3.47 3.51
N ALA A 107 -10.86 -4.16 2.91
CA ALA A 107 -12.02 -3.53 2.28
C ALA A 107 -12.82 -2.68 3.30
N ALA A 108 -12.89 -3.11 4.56
CA ALA A 108 -13.51 -2.31 5.63
C ALA A 108 -12.71 -1.02 5.92
N VAL A 109 -11.37 -1.05 5.81
CA VAL A 109 -10.51 0.14 5.95
C VAL A 109 -10.82 1.17 4.87
N LEU A 110 -11.06 0.74 3.63
CA LEU A 110 -11.36 1.61 2.49
C LEU A 110 -12.79 2.16 2.49
N SER A 111 -13.67 1.69 3.37
CA SER A 111 -15.08 2.09 3.40
C SER A 111 -15.31 3.56 3.74
N SER A 112 -14.39 4.18 4.49
CA SER A 112 -14.46 5.60 4.86
C SER A 112 -13.13 6.12 5.40
N SER A 113 -12.95 7.44 5.39
CA SER A 113 -11.80 8.09 6.03
C SER A 113 -11.71 7.82 7.53
N ASP A 114 -12.84 7.62 8.22
CA ASP A 114 -12.86 7.31 9.65
C ASP A 114 -12.43 5.87 9.93
N ALA A 115 -12.83 4.91 9.09
CA ALA A 115 -12.34 3.54 9.17
C ALA A 115 -10.82 3.48 8.95
N GLY A 116 -10.31 4.19 7.93
CA GLY A 116 -8.88 4.38 7.71
C GLY A 116 -8.17 4.96 8.94
N LYS A 117 -8.73 6.03 9.52
CA LYS A 117 -8.18 6.66 10.73
C LYS A 117 -8.09 5.70 11.92
N GLN A 118 -9.12 4.89 12.13
CA GLN A 118 -9.17 3.93 13.23
C GLN A 118 -8.14 2.82 13.03
N TYR A 119 -8.10 2.23 11.84
CA TYR A 119 -7.16 1.17 11.48
C TYR A 119 -5.70 1.63 11.64
N TYR A 120 -5.37 2.83 11.17
CA TYR A 120 -4.01 3.37 11.26
C TYR A 120 -3.71 4.16 12.55
N LYS A 121 -4.60 4.14 13.55
CA LYS A 121 -4.50 5.01 14.74
C LYS A 121 -3.13 4.92 15.41
N ASN A 122 -2.65 3.70 15.66
CA ASN A 122 -1.38 3.48 16.36
C ASN A 122 -0.18 3.96 15.53
N VAL A 123 -0.18 3.68 14.23
CA VAL A 123 0.86 4.14 13.29
C VAL A 123 0.89 5.66 13.23
N ILE A 124 -0.27 6.29 13.03
CA ILE A 124 -0.42 7.75 12.98
C ILE A 124 0.05 8.40 14.28
N SER A 125 -0.38 7.88 15.43
CA SER A 125 0.02 8.39 16.75
C SER A 125 1.53 8.29 16.97
N ALA A 126 2.15 7.17 16.62
CA ALA A 126 3.60 6.99 16.73
C ALA A 126 4.38 7.97 15.85
N LEU A 127 3.97 8.12 14.58
CA LEU A 127 4.60 9.03 13.61
C LEU A 127 4.48 10.50 14.02
N ILE A 128 3.35 10.92 14.60
CA ILE A 128 3.15 12.30 15.07
C ILE A 128 3.89 12.58 16.39
N ALA A 129 4.00 11.57 17.27
CA ALA A 129 4.65 11.71 18.56
C ALA A 129 6.18 11.89 18.40
N ASN A 130 6.80 11.10 17.52
CA ASN A 130 8.24 11.16 17.28
C ASN A 130 8.60 11.07 15.79
N PRO A 131 8.30 12.12 14.99
CA PRO A 131 8.50 12.09 13.55
C PRO A 131 9.97 11.94 13.16
N ASN A 132 10.90 12.46 13.97
CA ASN A 132 12.34 12.33 13.72
C ASN A 132 12.87 10.90 13.93
N ALA A 133 12.28 10.11 14.83
CA ALA A 133 12.66 8.70 14.99
C ALA A 133 12.14 7.83 13.83
N ALA A 134 11.07 8.28 13.16
CA ALA A 134 10.51 7.64 11.98
C ALA A 134 11.17 8.09 10.67
N THR A 135 12.08 9.07 10.71
CA THR A 135 12.75 9.51 9.49
C THR A 135 13.86 8.55 9.10
N LYS A 136 13.94 8.28 7.79
CA LYS A 136 15.03 7.54 7.18
C LYS A 136 15.74 8.44 6.18
N THR A 137 16.99 8.10 5.89
CA THR A 137 17.64 8.60 4.67
C THR A 137 17.03 7.87 3.47
N PRO A 138 16.95 8.51 2.29
CA PRO A 138 16.32 7.90 1.11
C PRO A 138 16.81 6.47 0.83
N MET A 139 18.11 6.22 1.01
CA MET A 139 18.74 4.93 0.73
C MET A 139 18.47 3.86 1.80
N SER A 140 18.25 4.23 3.06
CA SER A 140 17.92 3.28 4.15
C SER A 140 16.44 2.89 4.17
N LEU A 141 15.58 3.72 3.59
CA LEU A 141 14.14 3.46 3.44
C LEU A 141 13.87 2.25 2.52
N TYR A 142 14.68 2.06 1.46
CA TYR A 142 14.56 0.92 0.55
C TYR A 142 14.96 -0.43 1.16
N LEU A 143 15.87 -0.45 2.15
CA LEU A 143 16.41 -1.69 2.72
C LEU A 143 15.66 -2.19 3.97
N THR A 144 14.91 -1.32 4.64
CA THR A 144 14.29 -1.63 5.95
C THR A 144 12.79 -1.89 5.91
N SER A 145 12.11 -1.49 4.83
CA SER A 145 10.66 -1.65 4.72
C SER A 145 10.23 -3.12 4.49
N ALA A 146 11.05 -3.94 3.81
CA ALA A 146 10.68 -5.28 3.36
C ALA A 146 10.23 -6.26 4.47
N ASN A 147 10.46 -5.95 5.75
CA ASN A 147 10.10 -6.78 6.90
C ASN A 147 9.07 -6.12 7.84
N GLU A 148 8.42 -5.02 7.45
CA GLU A 148 7.40 -4.39 8.31
C GLU A 148 6.09 -5.23 8.30
N PRO A 149 5.61 -5.71 9.46
CA PRO A 149 4.34 -6.41 9.53
C PRO A 149 3.18 -5.44 9.27
N ASN A 150 2.07 -5.98 8.75
CA ASN A 150 0.82 -5.23 8.67
C ASN A 150 0.40 -4.75 10.09
N PRO A 151 -0.26 -3.59 10.23
CA PRO A 151 -0.83 -3.13 11.47
C PRO A 151 -1.85 -4.17 11.95
N THR A 152 -1.76 -4.57 13.21
CA THR A 152 -2.85 -5.30 13.85
C THR A 152 -3.99 -4.33 14.17
N PRO A 153 -5.26 -4.69 13.92
CA PRO A 153 -6.43 -3.89 14.30
C PRO A 153 -6.42 -3.48 15.79
#